data_AF-A0A2U3A8S1-F1
#
_entry.id   AF-A0A2U3A8S1-F1
#
_cell.length_a   1.000
_cell.length_b   1.000
_cell.length_c   1.000
_cell.angle_alpha   90.00
_cell.angle_beta   90.00
_cell.angle_gamma   90.00
#
_symmetry.space_group_name_H-M   'P 1'
#
loop_
_entity.id
_entity.type
_entity.pdbx_description
1 polymer ?
#
loop_
_entity_poly.entity_id
_entity_poly.type
_entity_poly.pdbx_seq_one_letter_code
_entity_poly.pdbx_strand_id
1 'polypeptide(L)'
;MEVGSSDDADLQAVLDAVWGAAGVRGCYGHRDREPEEQEAVPCSVVSLEEFGQLLGRVRLPSGELVVCEVTAVRGGDDSGDWLDLGVPLSALRQAGVTFEDGPYHRSAAADDWLAVIGLDAFRRAPFSLGLVGWSVSGLADAGTLDGVLPAKRGMGYLLPGGGGLRYGAVND
;
A
#
# COMPACT_ATOMS: atom_id res chain seq x y z
N MET A 1 2.74 3.38 2.72
CA MET A 1 4.21 3.47 2.54
C MET A 1 4.60 4.91 2.76
N GLU A 2 5.49 5.18 3.69
CA GLU A 2 6.03 6.50 3.95
C GLU A 2 7.08 6.83 2.88
N VAL A 3 6.78 7.81 2.02
CA VAL A 3 7.68 8.28 0.96
C VAL A 3 8.92 8.93 1.56
N GLY A 4 8.75 9.68 2.65
CA GLY A 4 9.84 10.34 3.39
C GLY A 4 10.12 11.77 2.97
N SER A 5 9.57 12.20 1.83
CA SER A 5 9.52 13.60 1.38
C SER A 5 8.07 14.03 1.16
N SER A 6 7.87 15.33 0.95
CA SER A 6 6.60 15.92 0.52
C SER A 6 6.63 16.38 -0.94
N ASP A 7 7.62 15.92 -1.72
CA ASP A 7 7.75 16.24 -3.14
C ASP A 7 6.82 15.33 -3.98
N ASP A 8 5.96 15.95 -4.80
CA ASP A 8 5.04 15.24 -5.69
C ASP A 8 5.77 14.32 -6.67
N ALA A 9 7.01 14.64 -7.06
CA ALA A 9 7.79 13.79 -7.95
C ALA A 9 8.18 12.46 -7.27
N ASP A 10 8.51 12.50 -5.98
CA ASP A 10 8.83 11.29 -5.21
C ASP A 10 7.56 10.49 -4.92
N LEU A 11 6.46 11.15 -4.57
CA LEU A 11 5.15 10.52 -4.39
C LEU A 11 4.68 9.84 -5.69
N GLN A 12 4.84 10.50 -6.83
CA GLN A 12 4.53 9.93 -8.15
C GLN A 12 5.40 8.70 -8.45
N ALA A 13 6.71 8.76 -8.15
CA ALA A 13 7.61 7.62 -8.38
C ALA A 13 7.20 6.40 -7.54
N VAL A 14 6.82 6.61 -6.27
CA VAL A 14 6.33 5.53 -5.40
C VAL A 14 4.97 5.03 -5.89
N LEU A 15 4.06 5.91 -6.33
CA LEU A 15 2.79 5.52 -6.94
C LEU A 15 2.99 4.60 -8.15
N ASP A 16 3.80 5.03 -9.12
CA ASP A 16 4.08 4.25 -10.33
C ASP A 16 4.70 2.89 -9.99
N ALA A 17 5.63 2.87 -9.03
CA ALA A 17 6.31 1.66 -8.59
C ALA A 17 5.33 0.66 -7.94
N VAL A 18 4.46 1.13 -7.05
CA VAL A 18 3.48 0.29 -6.34
C VAL A 18 2.38 -0.19 -7.27
N TRP A 19 1.82 0.71 -8.09
CA TRP A 19 0.76 0.38 -9.05
C TRP A 19 1.26 -0.65 -10.08
N GLY A 20 2.50 -0.48 -10.56
CA GLY A 20 3.17 -1.41 -11.44
C GLY A 20 3.52 -2.75 -10.77
N ALA A 21 4.05 -2.73 -9.55
CA ALA A 21 4.43 -3.94 -8.80
C ALA A 21 3.21 -4.81 -8.44
N ALA A 22 2.10 -4.18 -8.07
CA ALA A 22 0.83 -4.86 -7.82
C ALA A 22 0.16 -5.39 -9.10
N GLY A 23 0.64 -4.97 -10.28
CA GLY A 23 0.06 -5.34 -11.57
C GLY A 23 -1.37 -4.84 -11.72
N VAL A 24 -1.67 -3.64 -11.21
CA VAL A 24 -3.00 -3.06 -11.22
C VAL A 24 -3.47 -2.84 -12.67
N ARG A 25 -4.72 -3.21 -12.93
CA ARG A 25 -5.39 -3.03 -14.22
C ARG A 25 -6.44 -1.93 -14.12
N GLY A 26 -6.39 -1.02 -15.09
CA GLY A 26 -7.23 0.17 -15.08
C GLY A 26 -6.79 1.19 -14.04
N CYS A 27 -7.38 2.38 -14.12
CA CYS A 27 -7.18 3.46 -13.18
C CYS A 27 -8.40 4.36 -13.26
N TYR A 28 -9.14 4.48 -12.15
CA TYR A 28 -10.48 5.06 -12.13
C TYR A 28 -10.64 5.97 -10.91
N GLY A 29 -11.34 7.09 -11.09
CA GLY A 29 -11.54 8.09 -10.03
C GLY A 29 -12.86 7.95 -9.27
N HIS A 30 -13.88 7.33 -9.87
CA HIS A 30 -15.23 7.28 -9.30
C HIS A 30 -15.53 5.91 -8.67
N ARG A 31 -15.74 5.91 -7.35
CA ARG A 31 -16.09 4.70 -6.56
C ARG A 31 -17.54 4.25 -6.68
N ASP A 32 -18.41 5.10 -7.23
CA ASP A 32 -19.85 4.91 -7.34
C ASP A 32 -20.27 4.45 -8.75
N ARG A 33 -19.30 4.16 -9.63
CA ARG A 33 -19.52 3.73 -11.01
C ARG A 33 -18.70 2.49 -11.31
N GLU A 34 -19.26 1.59 -12.11
CA GLU A 34 -18.49 0.45 -12.59
C GLU A 34 -17.38 0.89 -13.56
N PRO A 35 -16.30 0.10 -13.73
CA PRO A 35 -15.19 0.43 -14.63
C PRO A 35 -15.60 0.74 -16.08
N GLU A 36 -16.63 0.06 -16.59
CA GLU A 36 -17.18 0.28 -17.93
C GLU A 36 -18.06 1.53 -18.07
N GLU A 37 -18.46 2.13 -16.94
CA GLU A 37 -19.35 3.31 -16.89
C GLU A 37 -18.59 4.63 -16.72
N GLN A 38 -17.25 4.57 -16.70
CA GLN A 38 -16.40 5.73 -16.51
C GLN A 38 -15.15 5.67 -17.40
N GLU A 39 -14.60 6.84 -17.70
CA GLU A 39 -13.33 6.93 -18.40
C GLU A 39 -12.17 6.59 -17.46
N ALA A 40 -11.16 5.91 -18.01
CA ALA A 40 -9.92 5.72 -17.28
C ALA A 40 -9.21 7.06 -17.10
N VAL A 41 -8.69 7.29 -15.90
CA VAL A 41 -7.92 8.48 -15.56
C VAL A 41 -6.42 8.15 -15.52
N PRO A 42 -5.53 9.14 -15.70
CA PRO A 42 -4.10 8.93 -15.50
C PRO A 42 -3.81 8.40 -14.09
N CYS A 43 -2.89 7.43 -13.97
CA CYS A 43 -2.35 7.05 -12.67
C CYS A 43 -1.33 8.10 -12.25
N SER A 44 -1.81 9.16 -11.59
CA SER A 44 -0.98 10.31 -11.24
C SER A 44 -1.34 10.91 -9.89
N VAL A 45 -0.39 11.62 -9.27
CA VAL A 45 -0.62 12.40 -8.05
C VAL A 45 -1.71 13.44 -8.27
N VAL A 46 -1.73 14.10 -9.42
CA VAL A 46 -2.79 15.07 -9.78
C VAL A 46 -4.17 14.41 -9.77
N SER A 47 -4.30 13.21 -10.34
CA SER A 47 -5.57 12.47 -10.30
C SER A 47 -5.89 11.97 -8.89
N LEU A 48 -4.89 11.56 -8.10
CA LEU A 48 -5.12 11.23 -6.68
C LEU A 48 -5.68 12.40 -5.90
N GLU A 49 -5.17 13.62 -6.12
CA GLU A 49 -5.65 14.83 -5.47
C GLU A 49 -7.04 15.22 -5.94
N GLU A 50 -7.34 15.07 -7.23
CA GLU A 50 -8.65 15.36 -7.81
C GLU A 50 -9.75 14.43 -7.27
N PHE A 51 -9.47 13.13 -7.21
CA PHE A 51 -10.47 12.11 -6.86
C PHE A 51 -10.40 11.65 -5.40
N GLY A 52 -9.35 12.04 -4.67
CA GLY A 52 -9.03 11.61 -3.30
C GLY A 52 -8.48 10.18 -3.22
N GLN A 53 -8.73 9.35 -4.23
CA GLN A 53 -8.24 7.99 -4.36
C GLN A 53 -8.23 7.57 -5.83
N LEU A 54 -7.41 6.58 -6.17
CA LEU A 54 -7.48 5.89 -7.45
C LEU A 54 -7.85 4.43 -7.25
N LEU A 55 -8.71 3.93 -8.13
CA LEU A 55 -9.23 2.58 -8.09
C LEU A 55 -8.71 1.78 -9.27
N GLY A 56 -8.49 0.48 -9.05
CA GLY A 56 -8.08 -0.45 -10.09
C GLY A 56 -8.44 -1.87 -9.72
N ARG A 57 -7.92 -2.83 -10.51
CA ARG A 57 -8.11 -4.26 -10.23
C ARG A 57 -6.79 -4.99 -10.15
N VAL A 58 -6.59 -5.79 -9.10
CA VAL A 58 -5.39 -6.59 -8.87
C VAL A 58 -5.73 -8.06 -8.80
N ARG A 59 -4.77 -8.89 -9.21
CA ARG A 59 -4.88 -10.34 -9.08
C ARG A 59 -4.29 -10.78 -7.76
N LEU A 60 -5.10 -11.39 -6.90
CA LEU A 60 -4.64 -12.02 -5.67
C LEU A 60 -3.79 -13.26 -5.97
N PRO A 61 -3.00 -13.76 -5.01
CA PRO A 61 -2.24 -15.01 -5.18
C PRO A 61 -3.10 -16.22 -5.56
N SER A 62 -4.38 -16.23 -5.16
CA SER A 62 -5.36 -17.26 -5.55
C SER A 62 -5.74 -17.22 -7.04
N GLY A 63 -5.41 -16.14 -7.75
CA GLY A 63 -5.80 -15.90 -9.15
C GLY A 63 -7.05 -15.03 -9.32
N GLU A 64 -7.80 -14.81 -8.23
CA GLU A 64 -9.00 -13.97 -8.21
C GLU A 64 -8.68 -12.50 -8.52
N LEU A 65 -9.56 -11.85 -9.30
CA LEU A 65 -9.42 -10.45 -9.70
C LEU A 65 -10.33 -9.57 -8.84
N VAL A 66 -9.72 -8.78 -7.95
CA VAL A 66 -10.43 -7.93 -6.97
C VAL A 66 -10.17 -6.46 -7.22
N VAL A 67 -11.06 -5.59 -6.72
CA VAL A 67 -10.82 -4.14 -6.68
C VAL A 67 -9.71 -3.82 -5.68
N CYS A 68 -8.84 -2.88 -6.03
CA CYS A 68 -7.92 -2.23 -5.10
C CYS A 68 -8.09 -0.72 -5.17
N GLU A 69 -7.58 -0.04 -4.15
CA GLU A 69 -7.53 1.41 -4.07
C GLU A 69 -6.14 1.87 -3.66
N VAL A 70 -5.76 3.06 -4.10
CA VAL A 70 -4.62 3.79 -3.54
C VAL A 70 -5.05 5.19 -3.12
N THR A 71 -4.59 5.63 -1.96
CA THR A 71 -4.77 7.00 -1.46
C THR A 71 -3.42 7.60 -1.09
N ALA A 72 -3.35 8.93 -1.10
CA ALA A 72 -2.20 9.66 -0.55
C ALA A 72 -2.63 10.42 0.71
N VAL A 73 -1.81 10.37 1.75
CA VAL A 73 -1.95 11.19 2.96
C VAL A 73 -0.77 12.14 3.00
N ARG A 74 -1.06 13.45 2.89
CA ARG A 74 -0.01 14.48 2.91
C ARG A 74 0.43 14.75 4.35
N GLY A 75 1.72 14.60 4.62
CA GLY A 75 2.27 14.70 5.98
C GLY A 75 2.52 16.13 6.48
N GLY A 76 2.55 17.11 5.57
CA GLY A 76 2.83 18.51 5.89
C GLY A 76 4.29 18.75 6.28
N ASP A 77 4.57 19.79 7.07
CA ASP A 77 5.94 20.21 7.40
C ASP A 77 6.65 19.27 8.40
N ASP A 78 5.88 18.52 9.20
CA ASP A 78 6.39 17.71 10.32
C ASP A 78 6.45 16.20 10.01
N SER A 79 5.92 15.74 8.87
CA SER A 79 5.96 14.34 8.47
C SER A 79 5.97 14.15 6.94
N GLY A 80 6.60 13.08 6.46
CA GLY A 80 6.62 12.75 5.04
C GLY A 80 5.26 12.27 4.53
N ASP A 81 5.07 12.31 3.21
CA ASP A 81 3.84 11.82 2.60
C ASP A 81 3.73 10.29 2.72
N TRP A 82 2.49 9.81 2.80
CA TRP A 82 2.16 8.39 2.79
C TRP A 82 1.35 8.03 1.55
N LEU A 83 1.67 6.88 0.97
CA LEU A 83 0.89 6.24 -0.08
C LEU A 83 0.32 4.91 0.42
N ASP A 84 -1.00 4.79 0.46
CA ASP A 84 -1.70 3.62 1.01
C ASP A 84 -2.34 2.82 -0.12
N LEU A 85 -1.77 1.67 -0.46
CA LEU A 85 -2.40 0.67 -1.34
C LEU A 85 -3.19 -0.33 -0.49
N GLY A 86 -4.46 -0.52 -0.82
CA GLY A 86 -5.35 -1.42 -0.10
C GLY A 86 -6.29 -2.22 -1.01
N VAL A 87 -6.83 -3.30 -0.45
CA VAL A 87 -7.96 -4.04 -1.03
C VAL A 87 -9.10 -3.99 -0.01
N PRO A 88 -10.31 -3.57 -0.40
CA PRO A 88 -11.44 -3.55 0.53
C PRO A 88 -11.69 -4.93 1.16
N LEU A 89 -11.95 -4.94 2.46
CA LEU A 89 -12.17 -6.19 3.21
C LEU A 89 -13.29 -7.05 2.62
N SER A 90 -14.35 -6.42 2.10
CA SER A 90 -15.44 -7.11 1.41
C SER A 90 -14.96 -7.87 0.18
N ALA A 91 -14.08 -7.28 -0.62
CA ALA A 91 -13.51 -7.90 -1.82
C ALA A 91 -12.59 -9.07 -1.46
N LEU A 92 -11.77 -8.93 -0.42
CA LEU A 92 -10.93 -10.04 0.08
C LEU A 92 -11.79 -11.22 0.57
N ARG A 93 -12.86 -10.95 1.32
CA ARG A 93 -13.78 -11.99 1.81
C ARG A 93 -14.51 -12.70 0.67
N GLN A 94 -14.96 -11.95 -0.34
CA GLN A 94 -15.60 -12.52 -1.53
C GLN A 94 -14.64 -13.42 -2.32
N ALA A 95 -13.36 -13.04 -2.37
CA ALA A 95 -12.30 -13.85 -2.99
C ALA A 95 -11.82 -15.03 -2.12
N GLY A 96 -12.47 -15.29 -0.97
CA GLY A 96 -12.17 -16.43 -0.10
C GLY A 96 -10.94 -16.25 0.79
N VAL A 97 -10.43 -15.03 0.97
CA VAL A 97 -9.34 -14.77 1.90
C VAL A 97 -9.84 -14.98 3.33
N THR A 98 -9.16 -15.87 4.05
CA THR A 98 -9.44 -16.16 5.45
C THR A 98 -8.66 -15.22 6.35
N PHE A 99 -9.31 -14.78 7.43
CA PHE A 99 -8.74 -13.93 8.45
C PHE A 99 -8.75 -14.65 9.80
N GLU A 100 -7.74 -14.39 10.61
CA GLU A 100 -7.73 -14.83 12.01
C GLU A 100 -8.87 -14.16 12.80
N ASP A 101 -9.36 -14.87 13.81
CA ASP A 101 -10.35 -14.31 14.73
C ASP A 101 -9.71 -13.17 15.55
N GLY A 102 -10.33 -11.99 15.51
CA GLY A 102 -9.85 -10.83 16.26
C GLY A 102 -10.16 -9.49 15.59
N PRO A 103 -9.80 -8.37 16.23
CA PRO A 103 -10.18 -7.03 15.77
C PRO A 103 -9.37 -6.50 14.59
N TYR A 104 -8.29 -7.17 14.17
CA TYR A 104 -7.30 -6.63 13.23
C TYR A 104 -7.29 -7.30 11.85
N HIS A 105 -8.25 -8.19 11.56
CA HIS A 105 -8.37 -8.87 10.26
C HIS A 105 -7.02 -9.38 9.72
N ARG A 106 -6.27 -10.11 10.56
CA ARG A 106 -4.95 -10.62 10.21
C ARG A 106 -5.07 -11.75 9.19
N SER A 107 -4.23 -11.73 8.17
CA SER A 107 -4.14 -12.81 7.19
C SER A 107 -2.71 -12.88 6.67
N ALA A 108 -1.93 -13.86 7.13
CA ALA A 108 -0.54 -14.03 6.70
C ALA A 108 -0.41 -14.07 5.16
N ALA A 109 -1.35 -14.72 4.46
CA ALA A 109 -1.34 -14.78 3.01
C ALA A 109 -1.56 -13.40 2.35
N ALA A 110 -2.44 -12.55 2.91
CA ALA A 110 -2.66 -11.20 2.40
C ALA A 110 -1.47 -10.29 2.75
N ASP A 111 -0.94 -10.40 3.96
CA ASP A 111 0.20 -9.62 4.43
C ASP A 111 1.48 -9.95 3.64
N ASP A 112 1.76 -11.25 3.40
CA ASP A 112 2.90 -11.68 2.58
C ASP A 112 2.78 -11.17 1.13
N TRP A 113 1.56 -11.19 0.57
CA TRP A 113 1.31 -10.66 -0.77
C TRP A 113 1.56 -9.15 -0.85
N LEU A 114 1.05 -8.37 0.10
CA LEU A 114 1.31 -6.94 0.19
C LEU A 114 2.80 -6.64 0.42
N ALA A 115 3.49 -7.47 1.22
CA ALA A 115 4.92 -7.35 1.45
C ALA A 115 5.74 -7.58 0.17
N VAL A 116 5.37 -8.58 -0.65
CA VAL A 116 5.98 -8.81 -1.97
C VAL A 116 5.81 -7.61 -2.89
N ILE A 117 4.62 -7.01 -2.94
CA ILE A 117 4.38 -5.79 -3.71
C ILE A 117 5.31 -4.67 -3.26
N GLY A 118 5.41 -4.43 -1.95
CA GLY A 118 6.28 -3.38 -1.40
C GLY A 118 7.77 -3.65 -1.66
N LEU A 119 8.22 -4.91 -1.57
CA LEU A 119 9.59 -5.31 -1.91
C LEU A 119 9.91 -5.05 -3.39
N ASP A 120 8.99 -5.35 -4.29
CA ASP A 120 9.17 -5.13 -5.72
C ASP A 120 9.09 -3.64 -6.10
N ALA A 121 8.20 -2.87 -5.45
CA ALA A 121 8.08 -1.43 -5.63
C ALA A 121 9.35 -0.70 -5.19
N PHE A 122 9.91 -1.06 -4.03
CA PHE A 122 11.11 -0.43 -3.47
C PHE A 122 12.34 -0.53 -4.40
N ARG A 123 12.43 -1.60 -5.22
CA ARG A 123 13.50 -1.73 -6.22
C ARG A 123 13.44 -0.67 -7.33
N ARG A 124 12.28 -0.05 -7.53
CA ARG A 124 12.04 0.97 -8.57
C ARG A 124 12.02 2.38 -7.98
N ALA A 125 11.36 2.55 -6.85
CA ALA A 125 11.27 3.81 -6.13
C ALA A 125 11.43 3.52 -4.62
N PRO A 126 12.59 3.89 -4.03
CA PRO A 126 12.79 3.78 -2.60
C PRO A 126 11.77 4.60 -1.81
N PHE A 127 11.40 4.11 -0.64
CA PHE A 127 10.55 4.79 0.35
C PHE A 127 11.15 4.61 1.75
N SER A 128 10.84 5.49 2.69
CA SER A 128 11.45 5.47 4.04
C SER A 128 10.95 4.34 4.93
N LEU A 129 9.68 3.95 4.80
CA LEU A 129 9.08 2.86 5.57
C LEU A 129 7.85 2.28 4.86
N GLY A 130 7.66 0.96 4.93
CA GLY A 130 6.39 0.33 4.57
C GLY A 130 5.79 -0.38 5.76
N LEU A 131 4.47 -0.27 5.92
CA LEU A 131 3.69 -0.97 6.93
C LEU A 131 2.69 -1.86 6.22
N VAL A 132 2.46 -3.06 6.74
CA VAL A 132 1.54 -4.05 6.17
C VAL A 132 0.56 -4.50 7.23
N GLY A 133 -0.73 -4.34 6.94
CA GLY A 133 -1.82 -4.80 7.79
C GLY A 133 -3.06 -3.92 7.66
N TRP A 134 -4.02 -4.11 8.57
CA TRP A 134 -5.27 -3.36 8.59
C TRP A 134 -5.07 -1.94 9.16
N SER A 135 -5.32 -0.91 8.32
CA SER A 135 -5.30 0.51 8.72
C SER A 135 -4.03 0.91 9.48
N VAL A 136 -2.87 0.66 8.85
CA VAL A 136 -1.56 0.77 9.50
C VAL A 136 -0.79 2.06 9.24
N SER A 137 -1.21 2.90 8.29
CA SER A 137 -0.51 4.15 7.99
C SER A 137 -0.47 5.09 9.20
N GLY A 138 0.70 5.70 9.43
CA GLY A 138 0.94 6.58 10.58
C GLY A 138 1.02 5.90 11.95
N LEU A 139 0.89 4.57 12.05
CA LEU A 139 1.05 3.86 13.34
C LEU A 139 2.51 3.73 13.78
N ALA A 140 3.45 3.94 12.86
CA ALA A 140 4.88 4.08 13.08
C ALA A 140 5.48 4.97 11.99
N ASP A 141 6.60 5.62 12.26
CA ASP A 141 7.35 6.43 11.31
C ASP A 141 8.82 5.97 11.22
N ALA A 142 9.43 6.22 10.07
CA ALA A 142 10.81 5.81 9.78
C ALA A 142 11.81 6.45 10.76
N GLY A 143 11.58 7.69 11.15
CA GLY A 143 12.47 8.46 12.04
C GLY A 143 12.55 7.84 13.44
N THR A 144 11.42 7.44 14.01
CA THR A 144 11.33 6.79 15.31
C THR A 144 11.94 5.38 15.30
N LEU A 145 11.81 4.64 14.19
CA LEU A 145 12.34 3.29 14.06
C LEU A 145 13.86 3.25 13.87
N ASP A 146 14.46 4.29 13.31
CA ASP A 146 15.92 4.41 13.07
C ASP A 146 16.54 3.15 12.40
N GLY A 147 15.82 2.58 11.43
CA GLY A 147 16.27 1.37 10.73
C GLY A 147 16.25 0.07 11.58
N VAL A 148 15.73 0.10 12.80
CA VAL A 148 15.60 -1.05 13.69
C VAL A 148 14.19 -1.63 13.64
N LEU A 149 14.08 -2.92 13.35
CA LEU A 149 12.79 -3.63 13.42
C LEU A 149 12.38 -3.83 14.89
N PRO A 150 11.13 -3.50 15.27
CA PRO A 150 10.63 -3.80 16.61
C PRO A 150 10.68 -5.30 16.91
N ALA A 151 11.00 -5.65 18.15
CA ALA A 151 11.01 -7.05 18.59
C ALA A 151 9.61 -7.68 18.57
N LYS A 152 8.59 -6.91 18.98
CA LYS A 152 7.17 -7.24 18.91
C LYS A 152 6.50 -6.40 17.84
N ARG A 153 5.71 -7.03 16.96
CA ARG A 153 5.18 -6.41 15.74
C ARG A 153 3.71 -6.76 15.58
N GLY A 154 2.84 -5.82 15.93
CA GLY A 154 1.39 -5.96 15.70
C GLY A 154 0.95 -5.86 14.23
N MET A 155 1.88 -5.48 13.34
CA MET A 155 1.74 -5.30 11.88
C MET A 155 3.06 -5.70 11.19
N GLY A 156 3.04 -5.93 9.89
CA GLY A 156 4.26 -6.17 9.10
C GLY A 156 5.02 -4.88 8.83
N TYR A 157 6.35 -4.98 8.72
CA TYR A 157 7.24 -3.85 8.45
C TYR A 157 8.12 -4.14 7.25
N LEU A 158 8.24 -3.17 6.35
CA LEU A 158 9.20 -3.13 5.25
C LEU A 158 10.18 -2.02 5.57
N LEU A 159 11.34 -2.39 6.10
CA LEU A 159 12.30 -1.44 6.64
C LEU A 159 13.58 -1.40 5.80
N PRO A 160 13.92 -0.26 5.19
CA PRO A 160 15.18 -0.09 4.47
C PRO A 160 16.39 -0.32 5.38
N GLY A 161 17.41 -1.00 4.88
CA GLY A 161 18.66 -1.22 5.62
C GLY A 161 19.68 -2.03 4.83
N GLY A 162 20.97 -1.69 4.98
CA GLY A 162 22.07 -2.44 4.36
C GLY A 162 22.02 -2.52 2.82
N GLY A 163 21.43 -1.52 2.16
CA GLY A 163 21.29 -1.46 0.70
C GLY A 163 20.10 -2.24 0.13
N GLY A 164 19.19 -2.73 0.98
CA GLY A 164 17.96 -3.41 0.55
C GLY A 164 16.78 -3.12 1.47
N LEU A 165 15.68 -3.82 1.23
CA LEU A 165 14.46 -3.74 2.03
C LEU A 165 14.27 -5.05 2.79
N ARG A 166 14.09 -4.96 4.10
CA ARG A 166 13.84 -6.13 4.96
C ARG A 166 12.36 -6.20 5.30
N TYR A 167 11.76 -7.37 5.12
CA TYR A 167 10.42 -7.65 5.62
C TYR A 167 10.48 -8.29 7.01
N GLY A 168 9.80 -7.67 7.98
CA GLY A 168 9.55 -8.23 9.31
C GLY A 168 8.06 -8.51 9.48
N ALA A 169 7.66 -9.78 9.38
CA ALA A 169 6.28 -10.22 9.56
C ALA A 169 5.77 -9.97 11.00
N VAL A 170 4.45 -9.92 11.14
CA VAL A 170 3.72 -9.81 12.43
C VAL A 170 4.22 -10.88 13.41
N ASN A 171 4.38 -10.51 14.68
CA ASN A 171 4.67 -11.44 15.78
C ASN A 171 4.19 -10.90 17.14
N ASP A 172 4.11 -11.79 18.13
CA ASP A 172 3.67 -11.50 19.51
C ASP A 172 4.82 -11.47 20.53
#